data_AF-A0A965M6M5-F1
#
_entry.id   AF-A0A965M6M5-F1
#
_cell.length_a   1.000
_cell.length_b   1.000
_cell.length_c   1.000
_cell.angle_alpha   90.00
_cell.angle_beta   90.00
_cell.angle_gamma   90.00
#
_symmetry.space_group_name_H-M   'P 1'
#
loop_
_entity.id
_entity.type
_entity.pdbx_description
1 polymer ?
#
loop_
_entity_poly.entity_id
_entity_poly.type
_entity_poly.pdbx_seq_one_letter_code
_entity_poly.pdbx_strand_id
1 'polypeptide(L)'
;MSCGTISRRLFGSKWFNEALKVHSVAGDVVTVSLVPARAQAQRTLYLDPSDGSVLREVGWEDYSALGKTVEWGVATHMGHQFGELNRWLMLSACVLVVLTIASGVVMWWRRRPTGHVGVPNVPLGQHLPSGLLLALGIVGVLLPLAGAALLLLAAGIWINKIWRGRRTLHA
;
A
#
# COMPACT_ATOMS: atom_id res chain seq x y z
N MET A 1 26.38 -18.39 10.09
CA MET A 1 26.34 -17.16 10.91
C MET A 1 24.93 -16.62 10.82
N SER A 2 24.20 -16.69 11.94
CA SER A 2 22.75 -16.54 11.99
C SER A 2 22.36 -15.07 12.03
N CYS A 3 21.56 -14.62 11.07
CA CYS A 3 20.89 -13.32 11.09
C CYS A 3 19.84 -13.35 12.21
N GLY A 4 20.23 -12.97 13.43
CA GLY A 4 19.35 -12.97 14.60
C GLY A 4 18.58 -11.66 14.70
N THR A 5 17.28 -11.67 14.41
CA THR A 5 16.37 -10.62 14.91
C THR A 5 16.23 -10.81 16.41
N ILE A 6 16.94 -10.03 17.23
CA ILE A 6 16.74 -10.02 18.69
C ILE A 6 15.46 -9.22 18.96
N SER A 7 14.32 -9.88 18.91
CA SER A 7 13.08 -9.36 19.51
C SER A 7 13.11 -9.72 21.00
N ARG A 8 13.70 -8.89 21.86
CA ARG A 8 13.54 -9.07 23.32
C ARG A 8 12.08 -8.79 23.66
N ARG A 9 11.29 -9.86 23.88
CA ARG A 9 10.00 -9.80 24.57
C ARG A 9 10.27 -9.52 26.05
N LEU A 10 10.22 -8.26 26.44
CA LEU A 10 9.96 -7.89 27.83
C LEU A 10 8.44 -7.76 27.97
N PHE A 11 7.83 -8.67 28.72
CA PHE A 11 6.39 -8.72 28.99
C PHE A 11 5.92 -7.42 29.66
N GLY A 12 5.10 -6.64 28.95
CA GLY A 12 4.45 -5.44 29.48
C GLY A 12 3.80 -4.58 28.39
N SER A 13 2.52 -4.86 28.08
CA SER A 13 1.58 -4.06 27.27
C SER A 13 2.14 -3.25 26.07
N LYS A 14 2.12 -3.81 24.84
CA LYS A 14 1.97 -3.12 23.51
C LYS A 14 2.39 -4.07 22.37
N TRP A 15 1.41 -4.72 21.76
CA TRP A 15 1.55 -5.97 20.99
C TRP A 15 2.40 -5.97 19.69
N PHE A 16 2.99 -4.87 19.19
CA PHE A 16 3.57 -4.87 17.82
C PHE A 16 4.61 -3.79 17.44
N ASN A 17 5.21 -3.05 18.40
CA ASN A 17 5.57 -1.65 18.09
C ASN A 17 7.05 -1.24 18.14
N GLU A 18 7.99 -2.13 18.46
CA GLU A 18 9.41 -1.79 18.49
C GLU A 18 10.22 -2.95 17.92
N ALA A 19 10.72 -2.77 16.69
CA ALA A 19 11.59 -3.73 16.05
C ALA A 19 13.00 -3.17 15.97
N LEU A 20 13.90 -3.75 16.76
CA LEU A 20 15.33 -3.63 16.53
C LEU A 20 15.70 -4.62 15.41
N LYS A 21 16.11 -4.10 14.27
CA LYS A 21 16.60 -4.90 13.15
C LYS A 21 18.09 -4.70 13.02
N VAL A 22 18.86 -5.75 13.30
CA VAL A 22 20.31 -5.74 13.12
C VAL A 22 20.62 -6.36 11.76
N HIS A 23 21.22 -5.56 10.88
CA HIS A 23 21.72 -5.96 9.58
C HIS A 23 23.25 -5.94 9.63
N SER A 24 23.87 -7.11 9.71
CA SER A 24 25.33 -7.23 9.56
C SER A 24 25.66 -7.35 8.09
N VAL A 25 26.36 -6.36 7.53
CA VAL A 25 26.99 -6.48 6.22
C VAL A 25 28.40 -7.01 6.48
N ALA A 26 28.78 -8.09 5.80
CA ALA A 26 30.07 -8.73 5.99
C ALA A 26 31.22 -7.74 5.74
N GLY A 27 32.14 -7.62 6.71
CA GLY A 27 33.39 -6.87 6.59
C GLY A 27 33.55 -5.82 7.68
N ASP A 28 33.01 -4.62 7.46
CA ASP A 28 33.56 -3.43 8.12
C ASP A 28 32.53 -2.56 8.87
N VAL A 29 31.22 -2.78 8.72
CA VAL A 29 30.18 -1.97 9.40
C VAL A 29 28.97 -2.81 9.79
N VAL A 30 28.56 -2.72 11.05
CA VAL A 30 27.30 -3.29 11.55
C VAL A 30 26.21 -2.22 11.51
N THR A 31 25.12 -2.49 10.79
CA THR A 31 23.99 -1.56 10.71
C THR A 31 22.88 -2.02 11.66
N VAL A 32 22.42 -1.13 12.53
CA VAL A 32 21.35 -1.37 13.48
C VAL A 32 20.23 -0.38 13.22
N SER A 33 19.07 -0.87 12.77
CA SER A 33 17.89 -0.06 12.52
C SER A 33 16.88 -0.22 13.65
N LEU A 34 16.56 0.90 14.29
CA LEU A 34 15.50 1.04 15.28
C LEU A 34 14.23 1.49 14.53
N VAL A 35 13.21 0.61 14.53
CA VAL A 35 11.92 0.89 13.89
C VAL A 35 10.81 0.91 14.97
N PRO A 36 10.64 2.05 15.66
CA PRO A 36 9.57 2.24 16.63
C PRO A 36 8.23 2.57 15.94
N ALA A 37 7.15 2.56 16.71
CA ALA A 37 5.79 2.81 16.18
C ALA A 37 5.57 4.18 15.53
N ARG A 38 6.42 5.17 15.82
CA ARG A 38 6.34 6.51 15.25
C ARG A 38 7.47 6.72 14.27
N ALA A 39 7.13 7.19 13.07
CA ALA A 39 8.11 7.50 12.02
C ALA A 39 9.21 8.46 12.50
N GLN A 40 8.86 9.42 13.36
CA GLN A 40 9.80 10.43 13.88
C GLN A 40 10.87 9.84 14.81
N ALA A 41 10.61 8.67 15.39
CA ALA A 41 11.53 8.01 16.31
C ALA A 41 12.43 6.98 15.60
N GLN A 42 12.23 6.75 14.31
CA GLN A 42 13.05 5.83 13.51
C GLN A 42 14.48 6.34 13.39
N ARG A 43 15.43 5.45 13.63
CA ARG A 43 16.87 5.74 13.60
C ARG A 43 17.63 4.54 13.06
N THR A 44 18.66 4.78 12.26
CA THR A 44 19.60 3.75 11.82
C THR A 44 21.00 4.15 12.26
N LEU A 45 21.63 3.26 13.02
CA LEU A 45 22.98 3.39 13.54
C LEU A 45 23.93 2.52 12.70
N TYR A 46 25.05 3.08 12.32
CA TYR A 46 26.18 2.38 11.73
C TYR A 46 27.25 2.27 12.79
N LEU A 47 27.63 1.05 13.15
CA LEU A 47 28.56 0.72 14.23
C LEU A 47 29.83 0.08 13.67
N ASP A 48 30.96 0.37 14.27
CA ASP A 48 32.20 -0.35 14.01
C ASP A 48 32.13 -1.75 14.67
N PRO A 49 32.37 -2.85 13.93
CA PRO A 49 32.33 -4.20 14.49
C PRO A 49 33.41 -4.49 15.55
N SER A 50 34.52 -3.75 15.55
CA SER A 50 35.71 -4.01 16.36
C SER A 50 35.61 -3.45 17.78
N ASP A 51 35.06 -2.25 17.94
CA ASP A 51 34.95 -1.56 19.24
C ASP A 51 33.50 -1.19 19.61
N GLY A 52 32.54 -1.34 18.69
CA GLY A 52 31.14 -1.00 18.90
C GLY A 52 30.85 0.50 18.89
N SER A 53 31.80 1.33 18.46
CA SER A 53 31.62 2.78 18.35
C SER A 53 30.57 3.13 17.28
N VAL A 54 29.81 4.21 17.52
CA VAL A 54 28.82 4.70 16.56
C VAL A 54 29.54 5.53 15.50
N LEU A 55 29.69 4.98 14.30
CA LEU A 55 30.28 5.65 13.15
C LEU A 55 29.35 6.72 12.56
N ARG A 56 28.05 6.39 12.46
CA ARG A 56 27.04 7.31 11.93
C ARG A 56 25.66 6.99 12.46
N GLU A 57 24.90 8.02 12.76
CA GLU A 57 23.47 7.95 13.05
C GLU A 57 22.71 8.67 11.94
N VAL A 58 21.65 8.01 11.44
CA VAL A 58 20.70 8.59 10.49
C VAL A 58 19.33 8.55 11.14
N GLY A 59 18.78 9.71 11.46
CA GLY A 59 17.48 9.87 12.10
C GLY A 59 16.48 10.65 11.25
N TRP A 60 15.35 10.99 11.87
CA TRP A 60 14.30 11.78 11.24
C TRP A 60 14.80 13.11 10.65
N GLU A 61 15.75 13.78 11.31
CA GLU A 61 16.27 15.07 10.84
C GLU A 61 17.07 14.97 9.54
N ASP A 62 17.68 13.83 9.28
CA ASP A 62 18.45 13.58 8.05
C ASP A 62 17.56 13.27 6.84
N TYR A 63 16.26 13.06 7.04
CA TYR A 63 15.32 12.77 5.96
C TYR A 63 14.87 14.04 5.24
N SER A 64 14.83 13.96 3.90
CA SER A 64 14.22 15.00 3.07
C SER A 64 12.73 15.16 3.39
N ALA A 65 12.12 16.30 3.03
CA ALA A 65 10.69 16.52 3.25
C ALA A 65 9.83 15.40 2.64
N LEU A 66 10.19 14.94 1.43
CA LEU A 66 9.54 13.79 0.80
C LEU A 66 9.76 12.50 1.61
N GLY A 67 10.99 12.23 2.05
CA GLY A 67 11.30 11.07 2.89
C GLY A 67 10.48 11.05 4.19
N LYS A 68 10.38 12.19 4.88
CA LYS A 68 9.53 12.37 6.06
C LYS A 68 8.06 12.05 5.76
N THR A 69 7.52 12.55 4.65
CA THR A 69 6.12 12.27 4.28
C THR A 69 5.87 10.80 3.96
N VAL A 70 6.80 10.14 3.27
CA VAL A 70 6.69 8.71 2.92
C VAL A 70 6.75 7.86 4.19
N GLU A 71 7.73 8.07 5.05
CA GLU A 71 7.89 7.30 6.30
C GLU A 71 6.71 7.50 7.24
N TRP A 72 6.22 8.74 7.37
CA TRP A 72 4.98 9.02 8.09
C TRP A 72 3.77 8.31 7.48
N GLY A 73 3.67 8.29 6.14
CA GLY A 73 2.63 7.58 5.40
C GLY A 73 2.69 6.07 5.66
N VAL A 74 3.88 5.47 5.63
CA VAL A 74 4.09 4.04 5.92
C VAL A 74 3.72 3.71 7.35
N ALA A 75 4.18 4.49 8.34
CA ALA A 75 3.84 4.27 9.74
C ALA A 75 2.33 4.42 10.00
N THR A 76 1.67 5.33 9.27
CA THR A 76 0.22 5.51 9.32
C THR A 76 -0.50 4.32 8.68
N HIS A 77 -0.08 3.88 7.49
CA HIS A 77 -0.64 2.75 6.77
C HIS A 77 -0.52 1.43 7.55
N MET A 78 0.62 1.21 8.21
CA MET A 78 0.85 0.04 9.06
C MET A 78 0.06 0.08 10.38
N GLY A 79 -0.65 1.17 10.68
CA GLY A 79 -1.48 1.25 11.89
C GLY A 79 -0.71 1.66 13.15
N HIS A 80 0.55 2.10 13.08
CA HIS A 80 1.37 2.37 14.27
C HIS A 80 1.37 3.83 14.70
N GLN A 81 1.30 4.77 13.75
CA GLN A 81 1.57 6.19 13.99
C GLN A 81 0.67 6.85 15.06
N PHE A 82 -0.63 6.53 15.08
CA PHE A 82 -1.61 7.08 16.04
C PHE A 82 -2.12 6.04 17.06
N GLY A 83 -1.39 4.94 17.27
CA GLY A 83 -1.77 3.90 18.21
C GLY A 83 -3.04 3.13 17.82
N GLU A 84 -3.87 2.74 18.79
CA GLU A 84 -5.02 1.85 18.56
C GLU A 84 -6.08 2.44 17.62
N LEU A 85 -6.30 3.77 17.66
CA LEU A 85 -7.24 4.41 16.74
C LEU A 85 -6.84 4.15 15.28
N ASN A 86 -5.55 4.25 14.97
CA ASN A 86 -5.04 3.99 13.63
C ASN A 86 -5.27 2.54 13.21
N ARG A 87 -5.09 1.59 14.12
CA ARG A 87 -5.30 0.16 13.85
C ARG A 87 -6.75 -0.15 13.54
N TRP A 88 -7.70 0.39 14.32
CA TRP A 88 -9.13 0.21 14.06
C TRP A 88 -9.54 0.84 12.72
N LEU A 89 -9.00 2.02 12.40
CA LEU A 89 -9.23 2.66 11.11
C LEU A 89 -8.68 1.80 9.96
N MET A 90 -7.44 1.32 10.04
CA MET A 90 -6.86 0.45 9.01
C MET A 90 -7.61 -0.88 8.87
N LEU A 91 -8.03 -1.49 9.99
CA LEU A 91 -8.86 -2.70 9.96
C LEU A 91 -10.20 -2.43 9.25
N SER A 92 -10.86 -1.31 9.57
CA SER A 92 -12.12 -0.94 8.92
C SER A 92 -11.93 -0.72 7.41
N ALA A 93 -10.84 -0.08 6.99
CA ALA A 93 -10.50 0.10 5.59
C ALA A 93 -10.28 -1.25 4.88
N CYS A 94 -9.55 -2.19 5.51
CA CYS A 94 -9.38 -3.53 4.97
C CYS A 94 -10.72 -4.25 4.78
N VAL A 95 -11.62 -4.19 5.78
CA VAL A 95 -12.95 -4.78 5.68
C VAL A 95 -13.75 -4.16 4.53
N LEU A 96 -13.74 -2.83 4.39
CA LEU A 96 -14.41 -2.14 3.30
C LEU A 96 -13.87 -2.54 1.92
N VAL A 97 -12.56 -2.70 1.77
CA VAL A 97 -11.95 -3.17 0.52
C VAL A 97 -12.42 -4.59 0.19
N VAL A 98 -12.42 -5.50 1.17
CA VAL A 98 -12.92 -6.87 0.97
C VAL A 98 -14.39 -6.87 0.56
N LEU A 99 -15.23 -6.09 1.24
CA LEU A 99 -16.64 -5.94 0.89
C LEU A 99 -16.82 -5.36 -0.51
N THR A 100 -16.00 -4.39 -0.89
CA THR A 100 -16.03 -3.79 -2.24
C THR A 100 -15.70 -4.82 -3.31
N ILE A 101 -14.62 -5.60 -3.12
CA ILE A 101 -14.23 -6.67 -4.05
C ILE A 101 -15.33 -7.73 -4.13
N ALA A 102 -15.84 -8.21 -2.98
CA ALA A 102 -16.92 -9.19 -2.94
C ALA A 102 -18.18 -8.67 -3.64
N SER A 103 -18.57 -7.42 -3.39
CA SER A 103 -19.72 -6.81 -4.06
C SER A 103 -19.52 -6.70 -5.57
N GLY A 104 -18.32 -6.34 -6.04
CA GLY A 104 -17.98 -6.32 -7.47
C GLY A 104 -18.08 -7.69 -8.13
N VAL A 105 -17.55 -8.73 -7.48
CA VAL A 105 -17.65 -10.12 -7.97
C VAL A 105 -19.11 -10.59 -8.00
N VAL A 106 -19.91 -10.31 -6.96
CA VAL A 106 -21.33 -10.66 -6.90
C VAL A 106 -22.12 -9.92 -7.98
N MET A 107 -21.88 -8.62 -8.17
CA MET A 107 -22.51 -7.82 -9.23
C MET A 107 -22.16 -8.35 -10.62
N TRP A 108 -20.90 -8.71 -10.84
CA TRP A 108 -20.48 -9.33 -12.09
C TRP A 108 -21.16 -10.69 -12.29
N TRP A 109 -21.19 -11.55 -11.27
CA TRP A 109 -21.81 -12.87 -11.37
C TRP A 109 -23.30 -12.80 -11.72
N ARG A 110 -24.01 -11.81 -11.15
CA ARG A 110 -25.44 -11.57 -11.44
C ARG A 110 -25.70 -10.97 -12.83
N ARG A 111 -24.71 -10.31 -13.45
CA ARG A 111 -24.87 -9.58 -14.72
C ARG A 111 -24.06 -10.15 -15.89
N ARG A 112 -23.29 -11.22 -15.67
CA ARG A 112 -22.44 -11.81 -16.70
C ARG A 112 -23.31 -12.42 -17.83
N PRO A 113 -22.92 -12.25 -19.10
CA PRO A 113 -23.59 -12.93 -20.21
C PRO A 113 -23.47 -14.45 -20.08
N THR A 114 -24.57 -15.18 -20.34
CA THR A 114 -24.54 -16.64 -20.39
C THR A 114 -23.73 -17.10 -21.59
N GLY A 115 -22.73 -17.96 -21.36
CA GLY A 115 -21.91 -18.58 -22.41
C GLY A 115 -20.55 -17.93 -22.69
N HIS A 116 -20.25 -16.73 -22.16
CA HIS A 116 -18.92 -16.10 -22.34
C HIS A 116 -18.50 -15.25 -21.12
N VAL A 117 -17.21 -15.27 -20.79
CA VAL A 117 -16.61 -14.35 -19.82
C VAL A 117 -16.45 -12.99 -20.50
N GLY A 118 -17.22 -12.00 -20.06
CA GLY A 118 -17.18 -10.66 -20.66
C GLY A 118 -17.69 -9.58 -19.72
N VAL A 119 -17.39 -8.33 -20.09
CA VAL A 119 -17.88 -7.15 -19.39
C VAL A 119 -19.40 -7.06 -19.57
N PRO A 120 -20.20 -6.97 -18.48
CA PRO A 120 -21.63 -6.76 -18.57
C PRO A 120 -21.97 -5.50 -19.39
N ASN A 121 -23.07 -5.54 -20.15
CA ASN A 121 -23.53 -4.35 -20.87
C ASN A 121 -23.95 -3.28 -19.86
N VAL A 122 -23.26 -2.15 -19.87
CA VAL A 122 -23.67 -0.94 -19.14
C VAL A 122 -24.85 -0.32 -19.89
N PRO A 123 -25.98 0.00 -19.22
CA PRO A 123 -27.09 0.71 -19.85
C PRO A 123 -26.60 2.03 -20.46
N LEU A 124 -26.99 2.30 -21.70
CA LEU A 124 -26.71 3.58 -22.35
C LEU A 124 -27.30 4.72 -21.50
N GLY A 125 -26.49 5.71 -21.13
CA GLY A 125 -26.90 6.91 -20.38
C GLY A 125 -26.50 6.95 -18.89
N GLN A 126 -25.84 5.92 -18.36
CA GLN A 126 -25.25 6.00 -17.01
C GLN A 126 -23.91 6.74 -17.05
N HIS A 127 -23.89 7.95 -16.50
CA HIS A 127 -22.67 8.71 -16.27
C HIS A 127 -22.13 8.46 -14.87
N LEU A 128 -20.81 8.33 -14.73
CA LEU A 128 -20.21 8.38 -13.40
C LEU A 128 -20.44 9.79 -12.83
N PRO A 129 -20.85 9.93 -11.56
CA PRO A 129 -20.97 11.24 -10.94
C PRO A 129 -19.61 11.94 -10.98
N SER A 130 -19.60 13.24 -11.28
CA SER A 130 -18.37 14.04 -11.44
C SER A 130 -17.47 13.99 -10.20
N GLY A 131 -18.07 13.94 -9.00
CA GLY A 131 -17.33 13.78 -7.75
C GLY A 131 -16.55 12.46 -7.65
N LEU A 132 -17.10 11.36 -8.20
CA LEU A 132 -16.40 10.07 -8.24
C LEU A 132 -15.24 10.11 -9.24
N LEU A 133 -15.44 10.72 -10.41
CA LEU A 133 -14.35 10.89 -11.39
C LEU A 133 -13.21 11.74 -10.83
N LEU A 134 -13.54 12.83 -10.13
CA LEU A 134 -12.55 13.67 -9.46
C LEU A 134 -11.78 12.87 -8.40
N ALA A 135 -12.49 12.12 -7.55
CA ALA A 135 -11.87 11.27 -6.53
C ALA A 135 -10.93 10.22 -7.14
N LEU A 136 -11.37 9.54 -8.21
CA LEU A 136 -10.54 8.58 -8.94
C LEU A 136 -9.30 9.25 -9.57
N GLY A 137 -9.44 10.46 -10.11
CA GLY A 137 -8.33 11.24 -10.64
C GLY A 137 -7.30 11.60 -9.57
N ILE A 138 -7.76 12.10 -8.42
CA ILE A 138 -6.89 12.43 -7.27
C ILE A 138 -6.15 11.16 -6.79
N VAL A 139 -6.87 10.05 -6.61
CA VAL A 139 -6.27 8.76 -6.22
C VAL A 139 -5.27 8.28 -7.27
N GLY A 140 -5.57 8.41 -8.56
CA GLY A 140 -4.68 7.99 -9.64
C GLY A 140 -3.37 8.78 -9.69
N VAL A 141 -3.40 10.06 -9.31
CA VAL A 141 -2.19 10.91 -9.22
C VAL A 141 -1.38 10.57 -7.96
N LEU A 142 -2.06 10.42 -6.81
CA LEU A 142 -1.39 10.10 -5.54
C LEU A 142 -0.85 8.67 -5.50
N LEU A 143 -1.52 7.73 -6.18
CA LEU A 143 -1.16 6.32 -6.27
C LEU A 143 -1.03 5.93 -7.76
N PRO A 144 0.15 6.17 -8.37
CA PRO A 144 0.35 5.98 -9.82
C PRO A 144 0.02 4.58 -10.31
N LEU A 145 0.30 3.57 -9.48
CA LEU A 145 0.00 2.17 -9.82
C LEU A 145 -1.51 1.90 -9.87
N ALA A 146 -2.29 2.49 -8.97
CA ALA A 146 -3.75 2.42 -9.00
C ALA A 146 -4.30 3.18 -10.22
N GLY A 147 -3.75 4.36 -10.52
CA GLY A 147 -4.08 5.12 -11.72
C GLY A 147 -3.82 4.32 -13.01
N ALA A 148 -2.67 3.66 -13.10
CA ALA A 148 -2.32 2.79 -14.23
C ALA A 148 -3.31 1.62 -14.39
N ALA A 149 -3.70 0.97 -13.29
CA ALA A 149 -4.70 -0.11 -13.33
C ALA A 149 -6.06 0.38 -13.84
N LEU A 150 -6.51 1.56 -13.41
CA LEU A 150 -7.75 2.18 -13.91
C LEU A 150 -7.67 2.52 -15.41
N LEU A 151 -6.53 3.03 -15.87
CA LEU A 151 -6.30 3.32 -17.29
C LEU A 151 -6.31 2.04 -18.14
N LEU A 152 -5.69 0.97 -17.66
CA LEU A 152 -5.71 -0.33 -18.34
C LEU A 152 -7.14 -0.89 -18.43
N LEU A 153 -7.92 -0.77 -17.35
CA LEU A 153 -9.33 -1.16 -17.36
C LEU A 153 -10.13 -0.33 -18.39
N ALA A 154 -9.95 0.99 -18.39
CA ALA A 154 -10.62 1.89 -19.33
C ALA A 154 -10.25 1.56 -20.79
N ALA A 155 -8.97 1.29 -21.06
CA ALA A 155 -8.49 0.86 -22.37
C ALA A 155 -9.13 -0.48 -22.79
N GLY A 156 -9.18 -1.47 -21.88
CA GLY A 156 -9.83 -2.76 -22.15
C GLY A 156 -11.32 -2.64 -22.48
N ILE A 157 -12.04 -1.78 -21.76
CA ILE A 157 -13.46 -1.47 -22.03
C ILE A 157 -13.60 -0.80 -23.41
N TRP A 158 -12.74 0.18 -23.71
CA TRP A 158 -12.77 0.91 -24.98
C TRP A 158 -12.52 -0.01 -26.17
N ILE A 159 -11.52 -0.90 -26.06
CA ILE A 159 -11.22 -1.93 -27.06
C ILE A 159 -12.45 -2.83 -27.26
N ASN A 160 -13.01 -3.43 -26.20
CA ASN A 160 -14.18 -4.32 -26.31
C ASN A 160 -15.37 -3.63 -27.02
N LYS A 161 -15.62 -2.34 -26.76
CA LYS A 161 -16.65 -1.55 -27.45
C LYS A 161 -16.41 -1.46 -28.96
N ILE A 162 -15.18 -1.17 -29.39
CA ILE A 162 -14.80 -1.10 -30.81
C ILE A 162 -14.97 -2.47 -31.50
N TRP A 163 -14.55 -3.55 -30.85
CA TRP A 163 -14.69 -4.90 -31.41
C TRP A 163 -16.15 -5.31 -31.58
N ARG A 164 -17.03 -4.96 -30.65
CA ARG A 164 -18.49 -5.21 -30.78
C ARG A 164 -19.12 -4.41 -31.90
N GLY A 165 -18.80 -3.12 -32.03
CA GLY A 165 -19.32 -2.28 -33.11
C GLY A 165 -18.91 -2.76 -34.52
N ARG A 166 -17.75 -3.41 -34.65
CA ARG A 166 -17.34 -4.04 -35.91
C ARG A 166 -18.11 -5.32 -36.23
N ARG A 167 -18.46 -6.15 -35.23
CA ARG A 167 -19.23 -7.40 -35.46
C ARG A 167 -20.67 -7.12 -35.91
N THR A 168 -21.28 -6.02 -35.47
CA THR A 168 -22.65 -5.66 -35.85
C THR A 168 -22.77 -5.11 -37.29
N LEU A 169 -21.66 -4.79 -37.96
CA LEU A 169 -21.66 -4.32 -39.36
C LEU A 169 -21.54 -5.48 -40.38
N HIS A 170 -21.24 -6.69 -39.92
CA HIS A 170 -21.06 -7.88 -40.75
C HIS A 170 -22.16 -8.94 -40.55
N ALA A 171 -23.22 -8.61 -39.81
CA ALA A 171 -24.42 -9.42 -39.62
C ALA A 171 -25.61 -8.71 -40.27
#